data_AF-A0A495EVZ2-F1
#
_entry.id   AF-A0A495EVZ2-F1
#
_cell.length_a   1.000
_cell.length_b   1.000
_cell.length_c   1.000
_cell.angle_alpha   90.00
_cell.angle_beta   90.00
_cell.angle_gamma   90.00
#
_symmetry.space_group_name_H-M   'P 1'
#
loop_
_entity.id
_entity.type
_entity.pdbx_description
1 polymer ?
#
loop_
_entity_poly.entity_id
_entity_poly.type
_entity_poly.pdbx_seq_one_letter_code
_entity_poly.pdbx_strand_id
1 'polypeptide(L)'
;MDRSGANYERQAPMSENLKNLLDTAAPSRRGLIVAALAGTAAAMTGLSPAVAATAGTVTGGFTFQGENRRFGTPRNQLPPSRGTSGALQGFLGQLASTARQRVIDLYVSSTQKNFQVKAYRLGNYAGLGQRLVWSSPVTPAIAQAPATVDPATRTTSCNWKISLKLDTSAWPEGFYYLVLSAPVAWYSRAQGAQAHMIPLVVESASLAGKAVLVFNDLTMQAYNKWGGASLYAGANGTVPSRSLKVSFDRPYADPEVYETYNVPMIRTAESITDSRVSLGYTTEARLAGNPALLTGAAAVLFSGHSEYWTRGMRRGVESARDAGTNVVFFGANNVYWRTRTEPTALGPDRMVVCYRDPALDPLASAHPELATTRWQDAPYREPECSLTGSMYGDFRVTGTFTVTEPSFFGFQGTGVRRGTTFPGIVAGETDASNNPSQPGNLMVFSHSPSSGLYRSKDWSDGSVYTTKSGSAVINMATTNWLAAQYDPAVPARSRQFAAQVTRNIITAAAQGPIAQRYARPAV
;
A
#
# COMPACT_ATOMS: atom_id res chain seq x y z
N MET A 1 -7.84 -7.42 39.57
CA MET A 1 -8.90 -7.54 38.55
C MET A 1 -9.19 -6.14 38.04
N ASP A 2 -8.49 -5.72 37.00
CA ASP A 2 -8.52 -4.33 36.52
C ASP A 2 -9.29 -4.28 35.18
N ARG A 3 -10.38 -3.52 35.17
CA ARG A 3 -11.36 -3.42 34.07
C ARG A 3 -11.08 -2.19 33.19
N SER A 4 -9.85 -2.01 32.71
CA SER A 4 -9.47 -0.89 31.84
C SER A 4 -9.52 -1.19 30.34
N GLY A 5 -9.77 -2.44 29.94
CA GLY A 5 -9.75 -2.87 28.52
C GLY A 5 -11.04 -2.66 27.70
N ALA A 6 -12.16 -2.28 28.32
CA ALA A 6 -13.49 -2.43 27.71
C ALA A 6 -14.09 -1.17 27.04
N ASN A 7 -13.43 -0.01 27.06
CA ASN A 7 -14.02 1.25 26.61
C ASN A 7 -13.59 1.75 25.21
N TYR A 8 -12.82 0.96 24.45
CA TYR A 8 -12.36 1.35 23.11
C TYR A 8 -13.25 0.83 21.94
N GLU A 9 -14.32 0.07 22.22
CA GLU A 9 -15.04 -0.71 21.19
C GLU A 9 -16.34 -0.10 20.63
N ARG A 10 -16.54 1.22 20.67
CA ARG A 10 -17.65 1.86 19.94
C ARG A 10 -17.13 2.69 18.77
N GLN A 11 -17.08 2.09 17.58
CA GLN A 11 -16.95 2.85 16.34
C GLN A 11 -17.86 2.34 15.22
N ALA A 12 -18.46 3.31 14.52
CA ALA A 12 -19.26 3.18 13.33
C ALA A 12 -18.41 2.80 12.09
N PRO A 13 -19.01 2.16 11.06
CA PRO A 13 -18.28 1.59 9.92
C PRO A 13 -17.59 2.65 9.03
N MET A 14 -16.37 2.33 8.61
CA MET A 14 -15.49 3.08 7.68
C MET A 14 -16.15 3.57 6.37
N SER A 15 -17.32 3.04 5.97
CA SER A 15 -18.05 3.49 4.77
C SER A 15 -18.72 4.86 4.92
N GLU A 16 -18.93 5.36 6.15
CA GLU A 16 -19.40 6.75 6.35
C GLU A 16 -18.27 7.78 6.24
N ASN A 17 -17.01 7.39 6.51
CA ASN A 17 -15.90 8.34 6.62
C ASN A 17 -15.30 8.76 5.28
N LEU A 18 -15.58 8.04 4.20
CA LEU A 18 -15.15 8.47 2.87
C LEU A 18 -16.09 9.52 2.27
N LYS A 19 -17.39 9.48 2.62
CA LYS A 19 -18.38 10.47 2.17
C LYS A 19 -18.13 11.84 2.80
N ASN A 20 -17.74 11.88 4.07
CA ASN A 20 -17.52 13.14 4.78
C ASN A 20 -16.27 13.92 4.32
N LEU A 21 -15.36 13.29 3.56
CA LEU A 21 -14.23 13.99 2.92
C LEU A 21 -14.63 14.63 1.58
N LEU A 22 -15.79 14.28 1.01
CA LEU A 22 -16.23 14.69 -0.33
C LEU A 22 -17.36 15.73 -0.33
N ASP A 23 -18.05 15.97 0.79
CA ASP A 23 -19.24 16.83 0.84
C ASP A 23 -18.98 18.33 1.11
N THR A 24 -17.73 18.79 1.20
CA THR A 24 -17.40 20.23 1.24
C THR A 24 -16.89 20.75 -0.11
N ALA A 25 -17.65 20.53 -1.18
CA ALA A 25 -17.37 21.16 -2.48
C ALA A 25 -18.62 21.27 -3.36
N ALA A 26 -19.55 22.14 -2.99
CA ALA A 26 -20.60 22.59 -3.91
C ALA A 26 -20.24 23.98 -4.46
N PRO A 27 -19.97 24.14 -5.77
CA PRO A 27 -20.02 25.44 -6.40
C PRO A 27 -21.42 25.71 -6.92
N SER A 28 -21.92 26.90 -6.58
CA SER A 28 -23.15 27.50 -7.06
C SER A 28 -23.14 27.70 -8.59
N ARG A 29 -24.27 27.39 -9.22
CA ARG A 29 -24.61 27.72 -10.62
C ARG A 29 -24.53 29.23 -10.87
N ARG A 30 -23.94 29.65 -12.00
CA ARG A 30 -24.43 30.73 -12.89
C ARG A 30 -23.54 30.92 -14.13
N GLY A 31 -24.17 31.09 -15.30
CA GLY A 31 -23.67 31.93 -16.39
C GLY A 31 -23.09 31.24 -17.63
N LEU A 32 -23.94 30.96 -18.63
CA LEU A 32 -23.53 30.76 -20.02
C LEU A 32 -22.87 32.02 -20.60
N ILE A 33 -21.79 31.88 -21.38
CA ILE A 33 -21.59 32.61 -22.65
C ILE A 33 -20.99 31.65 -23.68
N VAL A 34 -21.66 31.58 -24.83
CA VAL A 34 -21.32 30.83 -26.04
C VAL A 34 -20.30 31.63 -26.85
N ALA A 35 -19.25 30.97 -27.36
CA ALA A 35 -18.48 31.48 -28.49
C ALA A 35 -18.14 30.31 -29.42
N ALA A 36 -18.79 30.32 -30.58
CA ALA A 36 -18.57 29.40 -31.68
C ALA A 36 -17.35 29.82 -32.48
N LEU A 37 -16.48 28.87 -32.85
CA LEU A 37 -15.59 28.99 -34.00
C LEU A 37 -15.59 27.65 -34.76
N ALA A 38 -16.23 27.68 -35.92
CA ALA A 38 -16.15 26.65 -36.95
C ALA A 38 -14.84 26.80 -37.73
N GLY A 39 -14.26 25.69 -38.17
CA GLY A 39 -13.04 25.72 -38.98
C GLY A 39 -12.55 24.36 -39.46
N THR A 40 -13.19 23.85 -40.51
CA THR A 40 -12.66 23.01 -41.60
C THR A 40 -12.01 21.65 -41.29
N ALA A 41 -12.72 20.61 -41.71
CA ALA A 41 -12.21 19.26 -41.95
C ALA A 41 -11.36 19.21 -43.23
N ALA A 42 -10.21 18.53 -43.15
CA ALA A 42 -9.50 18.02 -44.31
C ALA A 42 -9.17 16.54 -44.06
N ALA A 43 -9.67 15.69 -44.95
CA ALA A 43 -9.41 14.27 -44.98
C ALA A 43 -7.98 14.00 -45.46
N MET A 44 -7.24 13.16 -44.74
CA MET A 44 -6.01 12.55 -45.21
C MET A 44 -6.10 11.04 -44.97
N THR A 45 -6.27 10.32 -46.07
CA THR A 45 -6.30 8.87 -46.20
C THR A 45 -4.95 8.24 -45.85
N GLY A 46 -5.01 6.98 -45.45
CA GLY A 46 -3.93 6.26 -44.77
C GLY A 46 -2.61 6.13 -45.52
N LEU A 47 -1.56 5.93 -44.72
CA LEU A 47 -0.44 5.02 -44.97
C LEU A 47 0.16 4.71 -43.58
N SER A 48 0.09 3.45 -43.16
CA SER A 48 0.79 2.96 -41.96
C SER A 48 2.24 2.68 -42.31
N PRO A 49 3.23 3.22 -41.57
CA PRO A 49 4.55 2.61 -41.53
C PRO A 49 4.56 1.62 -40.36
N ALA A 50 4.61 0.33 -40.69
CA ALA A 50 5.04 -0.69 -39.77
C ALA A 50 6.51 -0.38 -39.39
N VAL A 51 6.72 0.23 -38.22
CA VAL A 51 8.06 0.36 -37.64
C VAL A 51 8.41 -1.01 -37.05
N ALA A 52 9.09 -1.83 -37.84
CA ALA A 52 9.80 -2.99 -37.33
C ALA A 52 10.89 -2.50 -36.38
N ALA A 53 10.67 -2.66 -35.08
CA ALA A 53 11.70 -2.42 -34.08
C ALA A 53 12.81 -3.46 -34.28
N THR A 54 13.96 -3.01 -34.78
CA THR A 54 15.19 -3.79 -34.80
C THR A 54 15.56 -4.13 -33.35
N ALA A 55 15.59 -5.42 -33.05
CA ALA A 55 16.03 -5.95 -31.77
C ALA A 55 17.55 -5.75 -31.65
N GLY A 56 17.96 -4.56 -31.21
CA GLY A 56 19.29 -4.36 -30.65
C GLY A 56 19.38 -5.12 -29.33
N THR A 57 20.33 -6.04 -29.23
CA THR A 57 20.71 -6.71 -28.00
C THR A 57 21.25 -5.68 -26.99
N VAL A 58 20.36 -5.13 -26.17
CA VAL A 58 20.74 -4.36 -24.97
C VAL A 58 21.06 -5.37 -23.88
N THR A 59 22.35 -5.54 -23.60
CA THR A 59 22.90 -6.27 -22.45
C THR A 59 22.69 -5.54 -21.11
N GLY A 60 21.59 -4.80 -20.97
CA GLY A 60 21.24 -4.03 -19.77
C GLY A 60 20.02 -4.60 -19.08
N GLY A 61 20.17 -4.99 -17.81
CA GLY A 61 19.05 -5.40 -16.96
C GLY A 61 18.00 -4.28 -16.78
N PHE A 62 16.83 -4.64 -16.24
CA PHE A 62 15.76 -3.68 -15.97
C PHE A 62 16.26 -2.51 -15.09
N THR A 63 15.87 -1.28 -15.45
CA THR A 63 16.00 -0.09 -14.60
C THR A 63 14.68 0.65 -14.57
N PHE A 64 14.23 1.06 -13.39
CA PHE A 64 12.97 1.83 -13.29
C PHE A 64 13.12 3.19 -13.97
N GLN A 65 14.31 3.82 -13.95
CA GLN A 65 14.56 5.09 -14.64
C GLN A 65 14.38 4.93 -16.16
N GLY A 66 14.89 3.85 -16.75
CA GLY A 66 14.69 3.54 -18.17
C GLY A 66 13.23 3.27 -18.51
N GLU A 67 12.54 2.51 -17.66
CA GLU A 67 11.11 2.24 -17.80
C GLU A 67 10.26 3.53 -17.72
N ASN A 68 10.60 4.44 -16.82
CA ASN A 68 9.89 5.72 -16.63
C ASN A 68 10.12 6.75 -17.73
N ARG A 69 11.05 6.50 -18.66
CA ARG A 69 11.21 7.28 -19.90
C ARG A 69 10.20 6.86 -21.00
N ARG A 70 9.51 5.74 -20.84
CA ARG A 70 8.46 5.32 -21.77
C ARG A 70 7.22 6.20 -21.60
N PHE A 71 6.44 6.33 -22.68
CA PHE A 71 5.19 7.08 -22.65
C PHE A 71 4.22 6.53 -21.59
N GLY A 72 3.82 7.39 -20.66
CA GLY A 72 2.80 7.06 -19.68
C GLY A 72 1.40 7.06 -20.27
N THR A 73 0.46 6.54 -19.52
CA THR A 73 -0.97 6.60 -19.81
C THR A 73 -1.64 7.52 -18.80
N PRO A 74 -2.31 8.60 -19.23
CA PRO A 74 -3.05 9.48 -18.32
C PRO A 74 -4.00 8.72 -17.38
N ARG A 75 -4.01 9.06 -16.07
CA ARG A 75 -4.88 8.38 -15.09
C ARG A 75 -6.37 8.52 -15.39
N ASN A 76 -6.79 9.59 -16.08
CA ASN A 76 -8.18 9.77 -16.51
C ASN A 76 -8.65 8.75 -17.55
N GLN A 77 -7.75 7.90 -18.08
CA GLN A 77 -8.11 6.75 -18.90
C GLN A 77 -8.50 5.52 -18.04
N LEU A 78 -8.25 5.53 -16.73
CA LEU A 78 -8.82 4.54 -15.83
C LEU A 78 -10.33 4.83 -15.66
N PRO A 79 -11.18 3.79 -15.62
CA PRO A 79 -12.57 3.95 -15.24
C PRO A 79 -12.68 4.60 -13.85
N PRO A 80 -13.62 5.54 -13.63
CA PRO A 80 -13.74 6.25 -12.36
C PRO A 80 -14.11 5.32 -11.20
N SER A 81 -15.02 4.36 -11.43
CA SER A 81 -15.36 3.30 -10.48
C SER A 81 -14.58 2.03 -10.79
N ARG A 82 -13.87 1.51 -9.78
CA ARG A 82 -12.97 0.34 -9.89
C ARG A 82 -13.15 -0.68 -8.77
N GLY A 83 -14.10 -0.45 -7.88
CA GLY A 83 -14.45 -1.39 -6.81
C GLY A 83 -15.23 -2.58 -7.35
N THR A 84 -15.39 -3.60 -6.52
CA THR A 84 -16.19 -4.77 -6.91
C THR A 84 -17.63 -4.37 -7.19
N SER A 85 -18.19 -4.91 -8.27
CA SER A 85 -19.62 -4.87 -8.52
C SER A 85 -20.14 -6.30 -8.64
N GLY A 86 -21.43 -6.52 -8.36
CA GLY A 86 -22.06 -7.82 -8.62
C GLY A 86 -21.99 -8.24 -10.11
N ALA A 87 -21.72 -7.28 -11.00
CA ALA A 87 -21.70 -7.50 -12.43
C ALA A 87 -20.31 -7.81 -12.99
N LEU A 88 -19.21 -7.37 -12.38
CA LEU A 88 -17.83 -7.71 -12.80
C LEU A 88 -16.89 -7.61 -11.60
N GLN A 89 -16.18 -8.70 -11.34
CA GLN A 89 -15.28 -8.86 -10.21
C GLN A 89 -14.32 -10.03 -10.43
N GLY A 90 -13.16 -10.01 -9.78
CA GLY A 90 -12.17 -11.06 -9.95
C GLY A 90 -11.04 -11.02 -8.93
N PHE A 91 -10.22 -12.06 -8.92
CA PHE A 91 -9.04 -12.16 -8.05
C PHE A 91 -7.98 -13.06 -8.70
N LEU A 92 -6.78 -13.07 -8.11
CA LEU A 92 -5.66 -13.88 -8.58
C LEU A 92 -5.65 -15.24 -7.87
N GLY A 93 -5.33 -16.31 -8.61
CA GLY A 93 -5.07 -17.63 -8.05
C GLY A 93 -3.81 -17.71 -7.19
N GLN A 94 -2.95 -16.71 -7.31
CA GLN A 94 -1.72 -16.54 -6.56
C GLN A 94 -1.88 -15.36 -5.61
N LEU A 95 -0.89 -15.14 -4.74
CA LEU A 95 -0.82 -13.88 -4.01
C LEU A 95 -0.73 -12.72 -5.02
N ALA A 96 -0.77 -11.48 -4.56
CA ALA A 96 -0.55 -10.32 -5.43
C ALA A 96 0.92 -10.20 -5.89
N SER A 97 1.60 -11.32 -6.20
CA SER A 97 3.00 -11.43 -6.59
C SER A 97 3.20 -12.52 -7.66
N THR A 98 4.13 -12.27 -8.59
CA THR A 98 4.58 -13.22 -9.62
C THR A 98 5.77 -14.10 -9.19
N ALA A 99 6.24 -14.03 -7.94
CA ALA A 99 7.46 -14.77 -7.55
C ALA A 99 7.33 -16.30 -7.62
N ARG A 100 6.14 -16.84 -7.38
CA ARG A 100 5.90 -18.29 -7.45
C ARG A 100 5.65 -18.76 -8.89
N GLN A 101 5.05 -17.92 -9.72
CA GLN A 101 4.84 -18.20 -11.14
C GLN A 101 4.68 -16.90 -11.95
N ARG A 102 5.23 -16.91 -13.17
CA ARG A 102 5.09 -15.79 -14.12
C ARG A 102 3.80 -15.85 -14.93
N VAL A 103 3.19 -17.02 -15.10
CA VAL A 103 1.87 -17.16 -15.71
C VAL A 103 0.82 -17.13 -14.61
N ILE A 104 0.14 -16.01 -14.37
CA ILE A 104 -0.82 -15.87 -13.27
C ILE A 104 -2.23 -16.33 -13.70
N ASP A 105 -2.95 -16.95 -12.77
CA ASP A 105 -4.34 -17.36 -12.96
C ASP A 105 -5.27 -16.24 -12.52
N LEU A 106 -6.19 -15.85 -13.41
CA LEU A 106 -7.20 -14.86 -13.13
C LEU A 106 -8.57 -15.53 -13.05
N TYR A 107 -9.27 -15.32 -11.94
CA TYR A 107 -10.62 -15.79 -11.68
C TYR A 107 -11.56 -14.59 -11.83
N VAL A 108 -12.54 -14.70 -12.72
CA VAL A 108 -13.51 -13.64 -13.00
C VAL A 108 -14.92 -14.20 -12.89
N SER A 109 -15.78 -13.45 -12.21
CA SER A 109 -17.22 -13.67 -12.21
C SER A 109 -17.91 -12.42 -12.75
N SER A 110 -18.79 -12.61 -13.73
CA SER A 110 -19.50 -11.50 -14.35
C SER A 110 -20.87 -11.92 -14.88
N THR A 111 -21.82 -10.99 -14.80
CA THR A 111 -23.13 -11.10 -15.47
C THR A 111 -23.11 -10.56 -16.91
N GLN A 112 -22.01 -9.95 -17.33
CA GLN A 112 -21.81 -9.47 -18.70
C GLN A 112 -21.36 -10.62 -19.60
N LYS A 113 -21.61 -10.51 -20.91
CA LYS A 113 -21.25 -11.58 -21.86
C LYS A 113 -19.73 -11.77 -21.97
N ASN A 114 -18.99 -10.67 -21.93
CA ASN A 114 -17.54 -10.65 -22.15
C ASN A 114 -16.86 -9.63 -21.24
N PHE A 115 -15.57 -9.84 -20.99
CA PHE A 115 -14.69 -8.87 -20.32
C PHE A 115 -13.37 -8.73 -21.08
N GLN A 116 -12.65 -7.64 -20.80
CA GLN A 116 -11.26 -7.44 -21.19
C GLN A 116 -10.44 -7.07 -19.95
N VAL A 117 -9.17 -7.45 -19.93
CA VAL A 117 -8.20 -7.09 -18.91
C VAL A 117 -7.17 -6.15 -19.51
N LYS A 118 -6.87 -5.04 -18.83
CA LYS A 118 -5.77 -4.15 -19.15
C LYS A 118 -4.78 -4.11 -18.00
N ALA A 119 -3.49 -4.28 -18.29
CA ALA A 119 -2.44 -4.21 -17.28
C ALA A 119 -1.74 -2.85 -17.35
N TYR A 120 -1.82 -2.08 -16.26
CA TYR A 120 -1.14 -0.80 -16.12
C TYR A 120 -0.01 -0.94 -15.10
N ARG A 121 1.24 -0.75 -15.53
CA ARG A 121 2.38 -0.63 -14.62
C ARG A 121 2.33 0.75 -13.97
N LEU A 122 2.51 0.81 -12.65
CA LEU A 122 2.59 2.05 -11.88
C LEU A 122 4.01 2.55 -11.82
N GLY A 123 4.17 3.87 -11.77
CA GLY A 123 5.46 4.54 -11.79
C GLY A 123 5.30 6.04 -11.88
N ASN A 124 6.38 6.77 -12.11
CA ASN A 124 6.34 8.20 -12.32
C ASN A 124 5.78 8.58 -13.71
N TYR A 125 6.36 8.03 -14.78
CA TYR A 125 5.99 8.27 -16.19
C TYR A 125 5.73 9.76 -16.51
N ALA A 126 6.72 10.62 -16.26
CA ALA A 126 6.60 12.07 -16.42
C ALA A 126 5.41 12.70 -15.64
N GLY A 127 5.08 12.13 -14.48
CA GLY A 127 3.96 12.55 -13.64
C GLY A 127 2.63 11.89 -13.97
N LEU A 128 2.48 11.17 -15.08
CA LEU A 128 1.23 10.51 -15.49
C LEU A 128 0.86 9.33 -14.58
N GLY A 129 1.81 8.77 -13.82
CA GLY A 129 1.53 7.84 -12.73
C GLY A 129 1.36 6.37 -13.13
N GLN A 130 1.26 6.07 -14.42
CA GLN A 130 1.10 4.70 -14.94
C GLN A 130 1.44 4.58 -16.42
N ARG A 131 1.60 3.35 -16.91
CA ARG A 131 1.70 2.98 -18.33
C ARG A 131 0.92 1.71 -18.63
N LEU A 132 0.06 1.73 -19.65
CA LEU A 132 -0.54 0.53 -20.20
C LEU A 132 0.56 -0.35 -20.81
N VAL A 133 0.75 -1.56 -20.29
CA VAL A 133 1.78 -2.48 -20.80
C VAL A 133 1.22 -3.64 -21.60
N TRP A 134 -0.06 -3.97 -21.37
CA TRP A 134 -0.68 -5.15 -21.98
C TRP A 134 -2.21 -5.05 -21.96
N SER A 135 -2.86 -5.72 -22.91
CA SER A 135 -4.32 -5.88 -22.98
C SER A 135 -4.66 -7.29 -23.44
N SER A 136 -5.66 -7.90 -22.81
CA SER A 136 -6.17 -9.21 -23.23
C SER A 136 -7.01 -9.08 -24.51
N PRO A 137 -7.19 -10.19 -25.25
CA PRO A 137 -8.36 -10.34 -26.11
C PRO A 137 -9.67 -10.16 -25.31
N VAL A 138 -10.76 -9.85 -26.00
CA VAL A 138 -12.10 -9.93 -25.41
C VAL A 138 -12.39 -11.39 -25.06
N THR A 139 -12.68 -11.65 -23.79
CA THR A 139 -12.81 -13.00 -23.25
C THR A 139 -14.26 -13.24 -22.82
N PRO A 140 -14.88 -14.38 -23.16
CA PRO A 140 -16.19 -14.76 -22.65
C PRO A 140 -16.20 -14.77 -21.12
N ALA A 141 -17.22 -14.15 -20.53
CA ALA A 141 -17.41 -14.13 -19.09
C ALA A 141 -18.48 -15.14 -18.68
N ILE A 142 -18.33 -15.69 -17.47
CA ILE A 142 -19.34 -16.52 -16.84
C ILE A 142 -19.67 -15.97 -15.46
N ALA A 143 -20.93 -16.09 -15.06
CA ALA A 143 -21.31 -15.94 -13.67
C ALA A 143 -20.85 -17.19 -12.93
N GLN A 144 -19.85 -17.04 -12.07
CA GLN A 144 -19.31 -18.14 -11.27
C GLN A 144 -20.23 -18.44 -10.07
N ALA A 145 -20.04 -19.61 -9.45
CA ALA A 145 -20.79 -20.00 -8.25
C ALA A 145 -20.69 -18.94 -7.13
N PRO A 146 -21.74 -18.79 -6.29
CA PRO A 146 -21.67 -17.93 -5.12
C PRO A 146 -20.50 -18.29 -4.20
N ALA A 147 -20.00 -17.30 -3.45
CA ALA A 147 -19.00 -17.55 -2.43
C ALA A 147 -19.55 -18.42 -1.30
N THR A 148 -18.64 -19.12 -0.63
CA THR A 148 -18.94 -19.91 0.57
C THR A 148 -18.46 -19.16 1.81
N VAL A 149 -19.14 -19.39 2.94
CA VAL A 149 -18.78 -18.81 4.24
C VAL A 149 -18.55 -19.96 5.22
N ASP A 150 -17.35 -20.02 5.80
CA ASP A 150 -17.10 -20.86 6.98
C ASP A 150 -17.78 -20.19 8.19
N PRO A 151 -18.79 -20.83 8.82
CA PRO A 151 -19.49 -20.24 9.95
C PRO A 151 -18.63 -20.12 11.22
N ALA A 152 -17.62 -20.97 11.42
CA ALA A 152 -16.80 -20.97 12.62
C ALA A 152 -15.87 -19.75 12.68
N THR A 153 -15.32 -19.37 11.53
CA THR A 153 -14.41 -18.22 11.43
C THR A 153 -15.01 -17.03 10.70
N ARG A 154 -16.24 -17.18 10.19
CA ARG A 154 -16.97 -16.18 9.38
C ARG A 154 -16.15 -15.77 8.16
N THR A 155 -15.52 -16.74 7.51
CA THR A 155 -14.55 -16.52 6.45
C THR A 155 -15.18 -16.76 5.10
N THR A 156 -15.21 -15.74 4.25
CA THR A 156 -15.72 -15.85 2.89
C THR A 156 -14.62 -16.24 1.90
N SER A 157 -14.90 -17.18 1.01
CA SER A 157 -14.00 -17.58 -0.08
C SER A 157 -14.75 -18.05 -1.33
N CYS A 158 -14.10 -17.95 -2.49
CA CYS A 158 -14.63 -18.36 -3.79
C CYS A 158 -14.01 -19.68 -4.26
N ASN A 159 -14.85 -20.59 -4.75
CA ASN A 159 -14.43 -21.81 -5.46
C ASN A 159 -14.63 -21.64 -6.98
N TRP A 160 -14.21 -20.49 -7.52
CA TRP A 160 -14.39 -20.16 -8.93
C TRP A 160 -13.44 -20.97 -9.81
N LYS A 161 -13.75 -21.09 -11.10
CA LYS A 161 -12.86 -21.67 -12.10
C LYS A 161 -11.99 -20.58 -12.74
N ILE A 162 -10.78 -20.92 -13.14
CA ILE A 162 -9.87 -20.02 -13.86
C ILE A 162 -10.57 -19.49 -15.12
N SER A 163 -10.57 -18.18 -15.30
CA SER A 163 -11.18 -17.51 -16.46
C SER A 163 -10.15 -17.14 -17.53
N LEU A 164 -8.93 -16.78 -17.11
CA LEU A 164 -7.84 -16.38 -18.00
C LEU A 164 -6.48 -16.66 -17.35
N LYS A 165 -5.49 -17.04 -18.15
CA LYS A 165 -4.08 -17.11 -17.73
C LYS A 165 -3.33 -15.93 -18.34
N LEU A 166 -2.55 -15.21 -17.54
CA LEU A 166 -1.80 -14.03 -17.97
C LEU A 166 -0.30 -14.31 -17.88
N ASP A 167 0.40 -14.32 -19.01
CA ASP A 167 1.87 -14.42 -19.00
C ASP A 167 2.50 -13.05 -18.72
N THR A 168 3.17 -12.96 -17.57
CA THR A 168 3.86 -11.74 -17.11
C THR A 168 5.38 -11.81 -17.32
N SER A 169 5.90 -12.82 -18.02
CA SER A 169 7.35 -13.03 -18.18
C SER A 169 8.06 -11.87 -18.87
N ALA A 170 7.37 -11.18 -19.80
CA ALA A 170 7.87 -10.00 -20.49
C ALA A 170 7.55 -8.67 -19.78
N TRP A 171 6.85 -8.71 -18.64
CA TRP A 171 6.43 -7.50 -17.96
C TRP A 171 7.59 -6.95 -17.10
N PRO A 172 7.87 -5.64 -17.14
CA PRO A 172 8.87 -5.06 -16.25
C PRO A 172 8.53 -5.30 -14.77
N GLU A 173 9.54 -5.42 -13.90
CA GLU A 173 9.27 -5.48 -12.46
C GLU A 173 8.59 -4.18 -11.98
N GLY A 174 7.72 -4.30 -10.98
CA GLY A 174 6.96 -3.16 -10.47
C GLY A 174 5.56 -3.52 -9.98
N PHE A 175 4.82 -2.48 -9.62
CA PHE A 175 3.45 -2.57 -9.15
C PHE A 175 2.48 -2.35 -10.32
N TYR A 176 1.35 -3.03 -10.30
CA TYR A 176 0.40 -3.09 -11.41
C TYR A 176 -1.04 -2.99 -10.96
N TYR A 177 -1.85 -2.42 -11.85
CA TYR A 177 -3.27 -2.67 -11.94
C TYR A 177 -3.59 -3.66 -13.03
N LEU A 178 -4.39 -4.67 -12.71
CA LEU A 178 -5.19 -5.38 -13.69
C LEU A 178 -6.60 -4.80 -13.64
N VAL A 179 -6.98 -4.06 -14.66
CA VAL A 179 -8.31 -3.47 -14.78
C VAL A 179 -9.18 -4.38 -15.63
N LEU A 180 -10.14 -5.03 -14.99
CA LEU A 180 -11.23 -5.72 -15.66
C LEU A 180 -12.24 -4.68 -16.12
N SER A 181 -12.69 -4.77 -17.37
CA SER A 181 -13.78 -3.94 -17.88
C SER A 181 -14.63 -4.73 -18.86
N ALA A 182 -15.95 -4.47 -18.87
CA ALA A 182 -16.75 -4.82 -20.03
C ALA A 182 -16.29 -4.03 -21.26
N PRO A 183 -16.22 -4.64 -22.45
CA PRO A 183 -16.20 -3.88 -23.69
C PRO A 183 -17.54 -3.13 -23.82
N VAL A 184 -17.58 -1.85 -23.44
CA VAL A 184 -18.75 -1.00 -23.62
C VAL A 184 -18.61 -0.11 -24.84
N ALA A 185 -19.72 0.14 -25.55
CA ALA A 185 -19.78 1.14 -26.60
C ALA A 185 -19.45 2.54 -26.03
N TRP A 186 -18.85 3.41 -26.84
CA TRP A 186 -18.31 4.70 -26.39
C TRP A 186 -19.36 5.61 -25.72
N TYR A 187 -20.64 5.49 -26.10
CA TYR A 187 -21.75 6.27 -25.52
C TYR A 187 -22.14 5.79 -24.10
N SER A 188 -21.88 4.53 -23.74
CA SER A 188 -22.14 3.97 -22.40
C SER A 188 -21.05 4.32 -21.39
N ARG A 189 -19.92 4.91 -21.82
CA ARG A 189 -18.87 5.42 -20.90
C ARG A 189 -19.40 6.55 -20.01
N ALA A 190 -20.40 7.29 -20.49
CA ALA A 190 -21.10 8.32 -19.71
C ALA A 190 -21.97 7.73 -18.57
N GLN A 191 -22.31 6.44 -18.62
CA GLN A 191 -23.10 5.74 -17.59
C GLN A 191 -22.22 4.95 -16.60
N GLY A 192 -20.89 5.17 -16.63
CA GLY A 192 -19.95 4.51 -15.72
C GLY A 192 -19.70 3.05 -16.11
N ALA A 193 -18.77 2.81 -17.03
CA ALA A 193 -18.33 1.46 -17.36
C ALA A 193 -17.90 0.73 -16.07
N GLN A 194 -18.60 -0.35 -15.72
CA GLN A 194 -18.25 -1.17 -14.57
C GLN A 194 -16.87 -1.76 -14.80
N ALA A 195 -15.96 -1.45 -13.89
CA ALA A 195 -14.61 -1.94 -13.91
C ALA A 195 -14.23 -2.46 -12.53
N HIS A 196 -13.30 -3.40 -12.50
CA HIS A 196 -12.75 -3.91 -11.25
C HIS A 196 -11.23 -3.93 -11.33
N MET A 197 -10.57 -3.37 -10.32
CA MET A 197 -9.11 -3.31 -10.25
C MET A 197 -8.58 -4.39 -9.33
N ILE A 198 -7.58 -5.14 -9.81
CA ILE A 198 -6.88 -6.16 -9.03
C ILE A 198 -5.39 -5.75 -8.96
N PRO A 199 -4.82 -5.62 -7.75
CA PRO A 199 -3.41 -5.31 -7.59
C PRO A 199 -2.54 -6.51 -7.94
N LEU A 200 -1.37 -6.24 -8.52
CA LEU A 200 -0.33 -7.23 -8.79
C LEU A 200 1.04 -6.60 -8.62
N VAL A 201 1.99 -7.35 -8.05
CA VAL A 201 3.41 -7.01 -8.06
C VAL A 201 4.14 -7.99 -8.97
N VAL A 202 4.75 -7.47 -10.02
CA VAL A 202 5.75 -8.23 -10.79
C VAL A 202 7.05 -8.15 -10.02
N GLU A 203 7.36 -9.22 -9.31
CA GLU A 203 8.43 -9.24 -8.31
C GLU A 203 9.82 -9.24 -8.96
N SER A 204 10.74 -8.54 -8.30
CA SER A 204 12.14 -8.49 -8.67
C SER A 204 12.80 -9.86 -8.58
N ALA A 205 13.70 -10.17 -9.51
CA ALA A 205 14.45 -11.43 -9.49
C ALA A 205 15.38 -11.56 -8.26
N SER A 206 15.90 -10.43 -7.77
CA SER A 206 16.67 -10.32 -6.53
C SER A 206 16.39 -8.99 -5.85
N LEU A 207 16.46 -8.96 -4.52
CA LEU A 207 16.34 -7.76 -3.69
C LEU A 207 17.69 -7.24 -3.19
N ALA A 208 18.78 -7.98 -3.43
CA ALA A 208 20.11 -7.60 -2.96
C ALA A 208 20.54 -6.23 -3.53
N GLY A 209 21.03 -5.35 -2.66
CA GLY A 209 21.47 -4.00 -3.01
C GLY A 209 20.35 -3.03 -3.39
N LYS A 210 19.07 -3.41 -3.26
CA LYS A 210 17.94 -2.57 -3.66
C LYS A 210 17.25 -1.90 -2.47
N ALA A 211 16.61 -0.75 -2.72
CA ALA A 211 15.56 -0.23 -1.85
C ALA A 211 14.23 -0.87 -2.24
N VAL A 212 13.70 -1.73 -1.36
CA VAL A 212 12.57 -2.61 -1.64
C VAL A 212 11.27 -1.94 -1.25
N LEU A 213 10.37 -1.70 -2.21
CA LEU A 213 9.01 -1.24 -1.98
C LEU A 213 8.12 -2.45 -1.66
N VAL A 214 7.43 -2.40 -0.52
CA VAL A 214 6.56 -3.48 -0.04
C VAL A 214 5.10 -3.11 -0.24
N PHE A 215 4.37 -3.97 -0.95
CA PHE A 215 2.92 -3.88 -1.08
C PHE A 215 2.21 -4.41 0.17
N ASN A 216 1.29 -3.63 0.75
CA ASN A 216 0.61 -3.96 2.01
C ASN A 216 -0.58 -4.95 1.87
N ASP A 217 -0.37 -6.07 1.16
CA ASP A 217 -1.43 -7.01 0.80
C ASP A 217 -2.05 -7.78 1.99
N LEU A 218 -1.32 -7.99 3.10
CA LEU A 218 -1.91 -8.55 4.32
C LEU A 218 -2.87 -7.55 4.98
N THR A 219 -2.44 -6.29 5.09
CA THR A 219 -3.28 -5.20 5.61
C THR A 219 -4.52 -5.00 4.73
N MET A 220 -4.37 -4.99 3.41
CA MET A 220 -5.51 -4.89 2.50
C MET A 220 -6.49 -6.05 2.65
N GLN A 221 -6.04 -7.29 2.81
CA GLN A 221 -6.96 -8.41 3.06
C GLN A 221 -7.67 -8.30 4.40
N ALA A 222 -6.99 -7.81 5.43
CA ALA A 222 -7.59 -7.57 6.74
C ALA A 222 -8.77 -6.58 6.68
N TYR A 223 -8.67 -5.56 5.83
CA TYR A 223 -9.73 -4.58 5.60
C TYR A 223 -10.74 -4.99 4.52
N ASN A 224 -10.43 -5.97 3.68
CA ASN A 224 -11.27 -6.36 2.55
C ASN A 224 -12.64 -6.88 3.02
N LYS A 225 -13.70 -6.10 2.78
CA LYS A 225 -15.10 -6.41 3.14
C LYS A 225 -15.84 -7.21 2.08
N TRP A 226 -15.16 -7.63 1.00
CA TRP A 226 -15.81 -8.42 -0.03
C TRP A 226 -16.44 -9.68 0.56
N GLY A 227 -17.71 -9.93 0.23
CA GLY A 227 -18.46 -11.04 0.83
C GLY A 227 -19.01 -10.77 2.23
N GLY A 228 -19.04 -9.51 2.66
CA GLY A 228 -19.80 -9.04 3.81
C GLY A 228 -19.00 -8.82 5.10
N ALA A 229 -17.81 -9.40 5.23
CA ALA A 229 -17.02 -9.29 6.46
C ALA A 229 -15.51 -9.18 6.17
N SER A 230 -14.79 -8.61 7.14
CA SER A 230 -13.33 -8.46 7.17
C SER A 230 -12.80 -8.76 8.57
N LEU A 231 -11.49 -8.61 8.80
CA LEU A 231 -10.89 -8.70 10.14
C LEU A 231 -11.24 -7.48 11.03
N TYR A 232 -11.96 -6.49 10.52
CA TYR A 232 -12.31 -5.28 11.26
C TYR A 232 -13.82 -5.17 11.53
N ALA A 233 -14.66 -5.57 10.57
CA ALA A 233 -16.11 -5.48 10.71
C ALA A 233 -16.79 -6.71 10.09
N GLY A 234 -17.84 -7.20 10.75
CA GLY A 234 -18.69 -8.25 10.17
C GLY A 234 -19.84 -7.68 9.34
N ALA A 235 -20.74 -8.58 8.92
CA ALA A 235 -21.85 -8.24 8.03
C ALA A 235 -22.82 -7.18 8.57
N ASN A 236 -22.95 -7.06 9.90
CA ASN A 236 -23.75 -6.02 10.54
C ASN A 236 -22.94 -4.74 10.89
N GLY A 237 -21.70 -4.65 10.40
CA GLY A 237 -20.80 -3.50 10.61
C GLY A 237 -20.05 -3.48 11.94
N THR A 238 -20.19 -4.50 12.80
CA THR A 238 -19.61 -4.48 14.16
C THR A 238 -18.36 -5.35 14.30
N VAL A 239 -17.49 -5.00 15.26
CA VAL A 239 -16.28 -5.75 15.60
C VAL A 239 -16.59 -7.16 16.13
N PRO A 240 -17.57 -7.40 17.03
CA PRO A 240 -17.83 -8.76 17.52
C PRO A 240 -18.27 -9.74 16.44
N SER A 241 -18.88 -9.24 15.35
CA SER A 241 -19.37 -10.05 14.23
C SER A 241 -18.33 -10.27 13.11
N ARG A 242 -17.13 -9.68 13.22
CA ARG A 242 -16.07 -9.73 12.19
C ARG A 242 -15.58 -11.14 11.86
N SER A 243 -14.93 -11.29 10.72
CA SER A 243 -14.19 -12.51 10.40
C SER A 243 -12.99 -12.70 11.33
N LEU A 244 -12.72 -13.95 11.70
CA LEU A 244 -11.50 -14.35 12.42
C LEU A 244 -10.36 -14.71 11.46
N LYS A 245 -10.71 -15.06 10.21
CA LYS A 245 -9.78 -15.30 9.11
C LYS A 245 -10.31 -14.67 7.82
N VAL A 246 -9.42 -14.22 6.94
CA VAL A 246 -9.76 -13.67 5.61
C VAL A 246 -8.91 -14.29 4.52
N SER A 247 -9.54 -14.68 3.41
CA SER A 247 -8.87 -15.37 2.31
C SER A 247 -8.41 -14.39 1.22
N PHE A 248 -7.32 -14.75 0.53
CA PHE A 248 -6.93 -14.19 -0.77
C PHE A 248 -7.75 -14.79 -1.94
N ASP A 249 -8.53 -15.85 -1.70
CA ASP A 249 -9.39 -16.51 -2.68
C ASP A 249 -10.71 -15.77 -2.89
N ARG A 250 -10.64 -14.44 -2.97
CA ARG A 250 -11.79 -13.56 -3.17
C ARG A 250 -11.38 -12.21 -3.75
N PRO A 251 -12.30 -11.51 -4.45
CA PRO A 251 -12.05 -10.15 -4.95
C PRO A 251 -11.65 -9.14 -3.86
N TYR A 252 -10.90 -8.11 -4.26
CA TYR A 252 -10.63 -6.94 -3.43
C TYR A 252 -11.77 -5.94 -3.55
N ALA A 253 -12.55 -5.73 -2.48
CA ALA A 253 -13.71 -4.83 -2.54
C ALA A 253 -13.34 -3.38 -2.89
N ASP A 254 -12.22 -2.90 -2.33
CA ASP A 254 -11.91 -1.49 -2.24
C ASP A 254 -10.51 -1.18 -2.80
N PRO A 255 -10.42 -0.59 -4.01
CA PRO A 255 -9.15 -0.18 -4.59
C PRO A 255 -8.59 1.10 -3.95
N GLU A 256 -9.36 1.83 -3.15
CA GLU A 256 -8.94 3.12 -2.61
C GLU A 256 -7.85 2.97 -1.55
N VAL A 257 -7.89 1.91 -0.74
CA VAL A 257 -6.81 1.58 0.20
C VAL A 257 -5.47 1.45 -0.55
N TYR A 258 -5.51 0.84 -1.74
CA TYR A 258 -4.32 0.75 -2.60
C TYR A 258 -3.89 2.13 -3.12
N GLU A 259 -4.84 2.89 -3.66
CA GLU A 259 -4.62 4.24 -4.24
C GLU A 259 -4.05 5.23 -3.21
N THR A 260 -4.52 5.17 -1.97
CA THR A 260 -4.15 6.12 -0.91
C THR A 260 -2.79 5.78 -0.31
N TYR A 261 -2.53 4.50 0.02
CA TYR A 261 -1.36 4.14 0.81
C TYR A 261 -0.15 3.67 -0.01
N ASN A 262 -0.35 3.09 -1.20
CA ASN A 262 0.76 2.49 -1.97
C ASN A 262 1.18 3.32 -3.18
N VAL A 263 0.21 3.84 -3.96
CA VAL A 263 0.48 4.56 -5.21
C VAL A 263 1.41 5.76 -5.01
N PRO A 264 1.24 6.61 -3.98
CA PRO A 264 2.13 7.75 -3.79
C PRO A 264 3.58 7.34 -3.55
N MET A 265 3.82 6.27 -2.78
CA MET A 265 5.18 5.73 -2.55
C MET A 265 5.82 5.32 -3.88
N ILE A 266 5.09 4.58 -4.71
CA ILE A 266 5.60 4.09 -6.00
C ILE A 266 5.94 5.27 -6.92
N ARG A 267 5.03 6.25 -7.04
CA ARG A 267 5.23 7.43 -7.90
C ARG A 267 6.42 8.26 -7.45
N THR A 268 6.55 8.50 -6.14
CA THR A 268 7.66 9.30 -5.61
C THR A 268 9.00 8.56 -5.69
N ALA A 269 9.03 7.26 -5.36
CA ALA A 269 10.23 6.44 -5.49
C ALA A 269 10.72 6.37 -6.96
N GLU A 270 9.81 6.12 -7.90
CA GLU A 270 10.15 6.01 -9.32
C GLU A 270 10.40 7.37 -10.00
N SER A 271 10.20 8.48 -9.28
CA SER A 271 10.59 9.82 -9.75
C SER A 271 12.07 10.14 -9.51
N ILE A 272 12.79 9.31 -8.75
CA ILE A 272 14.21 9.54 -8.42
C ILE A 272 15.08 9.33 -9.66
N THR A 273 15.90 10.33 -9.97
CA THR A 273 16.79 10.33 -11.15
C THR A 273 18.21 9.89 -10.86
N ASP A 274 18.59 9.75 -9.59
CA ASP A 274 19.90 9.25 -9.18
C ASP A 274 20.08 7.80 -9.65
N SER A 275 21.08 7.57 -10.51
CA SER A 275 21.38 6.26 -11.10
C SER A 275 21.93 5.25 -10.09
N ARG A 276 22.32 5.69 -8.89
CA ARG A 276 22.76 4.82 -7.79
C ARG A 276 21.59 4.20 -7.04
N VAL A 277 20.36 4.67 -7.28
CA VAL A 277 19.16 4.09 -6.68
C VAL A 277 18.68 2.94 -7.55
N SER A 278 18.59 1.76 -6.96
CA SER A 278 17.95 0.57 -7.54
C SER A 278 16.76 0.19 -6.67
N LEU A 279 15.60 -0.02 -7.30
CA LEU A 279 14.36 -0.36 -6.62
C LEU A 279 14.05 -1.85 -6.76
N GLY A 280 13.56 -2.45 -5.66
CA GLY A 280 13.02 -3.79 -5.63
C GLY A 280 11.53 -3.75 -5.29
N TYR A 281 10.79 -4.78 -5.67
CA TYR A 281 9.33 -4.81 -5.48
C TYR A 281 8.91 -6.16 -4.92
N THR A 282 8.18 -6.17 -3.81
CA THR A 282 7.64 -7.39 -3.18
C THR A 282 6.34 -7.08 -2.41
N THR A 283 5.79 -8.05 -1.67
CA THR A 283 4.56 -7.90 -0.88
C THR A 283 4.75 -8.37 0.57
N GLU A 284 3.90 -7.90 1.49
CA GLU A 284 3.87 -8.38 2.88
C GLU A 284 3.67 -9.90 2.94
N ALA A 285 2.76 -10.46 2.15
CA ALA A 285 2.51 -11.89 2.11
C ALA A 285 3.74 -12.69 1.62
N ARG A 286 4.55 -12.12 0.73
CA ARG A 286 5.83 -12.73 0.30
C ARG A 286 6.87 -12.71 1.41
N LEU A 287 6.97 -11.61 2.16
CA LEU A 287 7.85 -11.52 3.34
C LEU A 287 7.40 -12.47 4.45
N ALA A 288 6.08 -12.64 4.65
CA ALA A 288 5.53 -13.58 5.61
C ALA A 288 5.89 -15.03 5.29
N GLY A 289 5.77 -15.44 4.02
CA GLY A 289 6.11 -16.80 3.57
C GLY A 289 7.60 -17.03 3.29
N ASN A 290 8.44 -15.98 3.29
CA ASN A 290 9.90 -16.09 3.11
C ASN A 290 10.64 -14.98 3.89
N PRO A 291 10.87 -15.15 5.20
CA PRO A 291 11.55 -14.14 6.03
C PRO A 291 12.97 -13.78 5.58
N ALA A 292 13.65 -14.69 4.86
CA ALA A 292 15.00 -14.47 4.36
C ALA A 292 15.04 -13.64 3.05
N LEU A 293 13.89 -13.28 2.48
CA LEU A 293 13.77 -12.58 1.19
C LEU A 293 14.53 -11.25 1.15
N LEU A 294 14.67 -10.57 2.30
CA LEU A 294 15.36 -9.28 2.42
C LEU A 294 16.88 -9.40 2.58
N THR A 295 17.45 -10.61 2.52
CA THR A 295 18.90 -10.81 2.68
C THR A 295 19.68 -9.99 1.66
N GLY A 296 20.53 -9.09 2.15
CA GLY A 296 21.36 -8.21 1.34
C GLY A 296 20.64 -7.01 0.73
N ALA A 297 19.35 -6.77 1.02
CA ALA A 297 18.66 -5.56 0.58
C ALA A 297 19.29 -4.31 1.21
N ALA A 298 19.36 -3.20 0.47
CA ALA A 298 19.87 -1.93 1.00
C ALA A 298 18.85 -1.27 1.93
N ALA A 299 17.56 -1.38 1.59
CA ALA A 299 16.47 -0.92 2.42
C ALA A 299 15.18 -1.70 2.17
N VAL A 300 14.27 -1.71 3.16
CA VAL A 300 12.88 -2.15 3.02
C VAL A 300 11.96 -0.98 3.39
N LEU A 301 11.01 -0.68 2.50
CA LEU A 301 10.15 0.50 2.54
C LEU A 301 8.70 0.05 2.63
N PHE A 302 8.07 0.32 3.77
CA PHE A 302 6.66 0.07 4.01
C PHE A 302 5.83 1.30 3.65
N SER A 303 4.67 1.04 3.05
CA SER A 303 3.75 2.06 2.54
C SER A 303 3.02 2.79 3.68
N GLY A 304 2.00 3.59 3.36
CA GLY A 304 1.39 4.51 4.32
C GLY A 304 0.66 3.83 5.48
N HIS A 305 0.44 2.50 5.42
CA HIS A 305 -0.25 1.75 6.45
C HIS A 305 0.07 0.24 6.34
N SER A 306 0.93 -0.26 7.23
CA SER A 306 1.41 -1.66 7.26
C SER A 306 1.11 -2.29 8.62
N GLU A 307 -0.17 -2.52 8.89
CA GLU A 307 -0.72 -2.78 10.23
C GLU A 307 -0.66 -4.27 10.64
N TYR A 308 -0.84 -5.21 9.70
CA TYR A 308 -1.03 -6.63 9.99
C TYR A 308 0.21 -7.45 9.62
N TRP A 309 0.95 -7.91 10.63
CA TRP A 309 2.25 -8.57 10.42
C TRP A 309 2.30 -9.96 11.04
N THR A 310 2.86 -10.92 10.31
CA THR A 310 3.22 -12.20 10.91
C THR A 310 4.48 -12.10 11.76
N ARG A 311 4.63 -13.00 12.73
CA ARG A 311 5.87 -13.05 13.52
C ARG A 311 7.10 -13.36 12.66
N GLY A 312 6.96 -14.27 11.70
CA GLY A 312 8.04 -14.60 10.76
C GLY A 312 8.49 -13.38 9.94
N MET A 313 7.53 -12.61 9.40
CA MET A 313 7.82 -11.37 8.68
C MET A 313 8.60 -10.38 9.55
N ARG A 314 8.14 -10.12 10.78
CA ARG A 314 8.84 -9.22 11.71
C ARG A 314 10.28 -9.66 11.96
N ARG A 315 10.52 -10.95 12.22
CA ARG A 315 11.87 -11.49 12.44
C ARG A 315 12.75 -11.38 11.21
N GLY A 316 12.19 -11.59 10.02
CA GLY A 316 12.91 -11.36 8.76
C GLY A 316 13.38 -9.92 8.61
N VAL A 317 12.50 -8.95 8.91
CA VAL A 317 12.82 -7.51 8.87
C VAL A 317 13.85 -7.14 9.94
N GLU A 318 13.70 -7.61 11.18
CA GLU A 318 14.68 -7.39 12.25
C GLU A 318 16.04 -7.99 11.90
N SER A 319 16.08 -9.21 11.34
CA SER A 319 17.33 -9.85 10.93
C SER A 319 18.01 -9.09 9.79
N ALA A 320 17.25 -8.62 8.80
CA ALA A 320 17.78 -7.78 7.72
C ALA A 320 18.31 -6.44 8.27
N ARG A 321 17.57 -5.80 9.19
CA ARG A 321 18.01 -4.60 9.90
C ARG A 321 19.35 -4.81 10.60
N ASP A 322 19.45 -5.90 11.36
CA ASP A 322 20.64 -6.23 12.12
C ASP A 322 21.82 -6.65 11.22
N ALA A 323 21.56 -6.99 9.96
CA ALA A 323 22.55 -7.22 8.91
C ALA A 323 22.88 -5.99 8.04
N GLY A 324 22.26 -4.83 8.29
CA GLY A 324 22.59 -3.56 7.63
C GLY A 324 21.52 -3.00 6.67
N THR A 325 20.39 -3.69 6.49
CA THR A 325 19.26 -3.18 5.70
C THR A 325 18.56 -2.04 6.45
N ASN A 326 18.37 -0.88 5.84
CA ASN A 326 17.57 0.18 6.45
C ASN A 326 16.08 -0.19 6.43
N VAL A 327 15.31 0.22 7.45
CA VAL A 327 13.86 -0.01 7.50
C VAL A 327 13.16 1.35 7.50
N VAL A 328 12.19 1.55 6.62
CA VAL A 328 11.47 2.82 6.53
C VAL A 328 9.97 2.56 6.54
N PHE A 329 9.26 3.23 7.45
CA PHE A 329 7.82 3.27 7.51
C PHE A 329 7.34 4.67 7.09
N PHE A 330 6.71 4.77 5.91
CA PHE A 330 6.13 6.02 5.42
C PHE A 330 4.70 6.28 5.94
N GLY A 331 4.33 5.64 7.05
CA GLY A 331 2.97 5.59 7.57
C GLY A 331 2.89 5.71 9.09
N ALA A 332 1.77 5.27 9.66
CA ALA A 332 1.58 5.04 11.10
C ALA A 332 0.72 3.78 11.32
N ASN A 333 0.50 3.43 12.59
CA ASN A 333 -0.18 2.20 12.99
C ASN A 333 0.47 0.97 12.33
N ASN A 334 1.80 1.00 12.27
CA ASN A 334 2.58 -0.06 11.67
C ASN A 334 2.79 -1.17 12.69
N VAL A 335 2.75 -2.42 12.24
CA VAL A 335 3.05 -3.58 13.10
C VAL A 335 2.13 -3.62 14.34
N TYR A 336 0.84 -3.29 14.19
CA TYR A 336 -0.09 -3.19 15.31
C TYR A 336 -0.76 -4.51 15.66
N TRP A 337 -1.20 -5.28 14.65
CA TRP A 337 -1.76 -6.62 14.82
C TRP A 337 -0.77 -7.71 14.47
N ARG A 338 -0.62 -8.69 15.36
CA ARG A 338 0.05 -9.95 15.05
C ARG A 338 -0.91 -10.86 14.28
N THR A 339 -0.47 -11.36 13.14
CA THR A 339 -1.23 -12.29 12.30
C THR A 339 -0.48 -13.59 12.08
N ARG A 340 -1.19 -14.58 11.51
CA ARG A 340 -0.60 -15.77 10.91
C ARG A 340 -1.11 -15.94 9.49
N THR A 341 -0.41 -16.76 8.72
CA THR A 341 -0.87 -17.21 7.40
C THR A 341 -1.15 -18.71 7.42
N GLU A 342 -2.19 -19.14 6.70
CA GLU A 342 -2.56 -20.54 6.51
C GLU A 342 -2.73 -20.84 5.01
N PRO A 343 -2.56 -22.11 4.58
CA PRO A 343 -2.81 -22.49 3.20
C PRO A 343 -4.31 -22.53 2.86
N THR A 344 -4.62 -22.46 1.57
CA THR A 344 -5.93 -22.83 1.02
C THR A 344 -5.73 -23.84 -0.11
N ALA A 345 -6.83 -24.31 -0.73
CA ALA A 345 -6.76 -25.18 -1.90
C ALA A 345 -5.99 -24.57 -3.09
N LEU A 346 -5.89 -23.23 -3.16
CA LEU A 346 -5.15 -22.53 -4.22
C LEU A 346 -3.66 -22.34 -3.90
N GLY A 347 -3.20 -22.69 -2.69
CA GLY A 347 -1.78 -22.69 -2.33
C GLY A 347 -1.47 -22.17 -0.93
N PRO A 348 -0.18 -22.07 -0.57
CA PRO A 348 0.25 -21.67 0.76
C PRO A 348 0.09 -20.17 1.00
N ASP A 349 -0.09 -19.80 2.27
CA ASP A 349 -0.18 -18.42 2.77
C ASP A 349 -1.35 -17.60 2.23
N ARG A 350 -2.44 -18.28 1.83
CA ARG A 350 -3.60 -17.66 1.19
C ARG A 350 -4.72 -17.28 2.14
N MET A 351 -4.54 -17.49 3.43
CA MET A 351 -5.48 -17.11 4.48
C MET A 351 -4.75 -16.30 5.54
N VAL A 352 -5.27 -15.12 5.89
CA VAL A 352 -4.75 -14.27 6.99
C VAL A 352 -5.60 -14.50 8.23
N VAL A 353 -4.96 -14.82 9.35
CA VAL A 353 -5.60 -15.20 10.61
C VAL A 353 -5.39 -14.12 11.66
N CYS A 354 -6.47 -13.67 12.30
CA CYS A 354 -6.41 -12.72 13.42
C CYS A 354 -7.61 -12.87 14.37
N TYR A 355 -7.38 -13.51 15.52
CA TYR A 355 -8.40 -13.74 16.54
C TYR A 355 -8.62 -12.54 17.46
N ARG A 356 -7.63 -11.62 17.62
CA ARG A 356 -7.60 -10.44 18.52
C ARG A 356 -7.81 -10.73 20.01
N ASP A 357 -8.50 -11.81 20.35
CA ASP A 357 -8.71 -12.34 21.68
C ASP A 357 -7.98 -13.68 21.80
N PRO A 358 -7.00 -13.81 22.72
CA PRO A 358 -6.27 -15.06 22.90
C PRO A 358 -7.14 -16.21 23.41
N ALA A 359 -8.30 -15.95 24.03
CA ALA A 359 -9.22 -17.01 24.44
C ALA A 359 -9.90 -17.72 23.26
N LEU A 360 -9.97 -17.06 22.10
CA LEU A 360 -10.51 -17.64 20.86
C LEU A 360 -9.41 -18.28 19.99
N ASP A 361 -8.15 -18.00 20.27
CA ASP A 361 -7.03 -18.41 19.43
C ASP A 361 -6.51 -19.79 19.84
N PRO A 362 -6.65 -20.84 19.00
CA PRO A 362 -6.28 -22.20 19.37
C PRO A 362 -4.77 -22.37 19.64
N LEU A 363 -3.93 -21.45 19.16
CA LEU A 363 -2.48 -21.50 19.39
C LEU A 363 -2.05 -20.70 20.63
N ALA A 364 -2.90 -19.87 21.23
CA ALA A 364 -2.45 -18.93 22.25
C ALA A 364 -1.88 -19.58 23.51
N SER A 365 -2.39 -20.76 23.92
CA SER A 365 -1.89 -21.46 25.11
C SER A 365 -0.59 -22.22 24.85
N ALA A 366 -0.45 -22.86 23.70
CA ALA A 366 0.71 -23.70 23.38
C ALA A 366 1.88 -22.89 22.77
N HIS A 367 1.53 -21.82 22.04
CA HIS A 367 2.45 -20.94 21.31
C HIS A 367 2.03 -19.48 21.52
N PRO A 368 2.17 -18.92 22.74
CA PRO A 368 1.75 -17.56 23.05
C PRO A 368 2.40 -16.50 22.15
N GLU A 369 3.62 -16.76 21.66
CA GLU A 369 4.32 -15.93 20.68
C GLU A 369 3.66 -15.88 19.30
N LEU A 370 2.83 -16.87 18.98
CA LEU A 370 2.04 -16.93 17.75
C LEU A 370 0.60 -16.45 17.94
N ALA A 371 0.17 -16.13 19.18
CA ALA A 371 -1.16 -15.61 19.45
C ALA A 371 -1.43 -14.32 18.67
N THR A 372 -2.57 -14.25 17.99
CA THR A 372 -2.90 -13.16 17.06
C THR A 372 -3.62 -12.01 17.75
N THR A 373 -2.92 -11.39 18.69
CA THR A 373 -3.34 -10.20 19.44
C THR A 373 -2.59 -8.95 18.96
N ARG A 374 -2.78 -7.80 19.61
CA ARG A 374 -1.89 -6.65 19.37
C ARG A 374 -0.48 -7.00 19.80
N TRP A 375 0.50 -6.48 19.08
CA TRP A 375 1.92 -6.74 19.36
C TRP A 375 2.34 -6.37 20.78
N GLN A 376 1.73 -5.33 21.36
CA GLN A 376 1.98 -4.88 22.73
C GLN A 376 1.26 -5.67 23.84
N ASP A 377 0.28 -6.51 23.48
CA ASP A 377 -0.60 -7.16 24.45
C ASP A 377 -0.11 -8.55 24.86
N ALA A 378 -0.63 -9.02 26.00
CA ALA A 378 -0.57 -10.44 26.36
C ALA A 378 -1.24 -11.30 25.27
N PRO A 379 -0.89 -12.59 25.13
CA PRO A 379 -0.04 -13.39 26.02
C PRO A 379 1.46 -13.23 25.79
N TYR A 380 1.88 -12.52 24.74
CA TYR A 380 3.30 -12.36 24.41
C TYR A 380 3.58 -10.96 23.87
N ARG A 381 4.21 -10.12 24.70
CA ARG A 381 4.39 -8.69 24.46
C ARG A 381 5.68 -8.41 23.72
N GLU A 382 5.55 -7.90 22.49
CA GLU A 382 6.63 -7.40 21.65
C GLU A 382 6.15 -6.11 20.98
N PRO A 383 6.04 -4.99 21.72
CA PRO A 383 5.44 -3.76 21.22
C PRO A 383 6.11 -3.29 19.91
N GLU A 384 5.32 -2.72 19.02
CA GLU A 384 5.75 -2.25 17.69
C GLU A 384 6.94 -1.30 17.78
N CYS A 385 6.95 -0.43 18.78
CA CYS A 385 7.94 0.62 18.98
C CYS A 385 9.36 0.11 19.24
N SER A 386 9.54 -1.15 19.65
CA SER A 386 10.86 -1.79 19.74
C SER A 386 11.48 -2.06 18.35
N LEU A 387 10.67 -2.04 17.29
CA LEU A 387 11.11 -2.04 15.90
C LEU A 387 10.91 -0.66 15.26
N THR A 388 9.71 -0.09 15.32
CA THR A 388 9.32 1.13 14.57
C THR A 388 9.86 2.42 15.20
N GLY A 389 10.32 2.40 16.46
CA GLY A 389 10.77 3.59 17.19
C GLY A 389 9.64 4.38 17.86
N SER A 390 8.44 4.41 17.27
CA SER A 390 7.23 5.03 17.86
C SER A 390 6.06 4.06 17.86
N MET A 391 5.05 4.30 18.71
CA MET A 391 3.93 3.40 18.97
C MET A 391 2.62 4.00 18.50
N TYR A 392 1.60 3.18 18.18
CA TYR A 392 0.28 3.69 17.81
C TYR A 392 -0.21 4.75 18.80
N GLY A 393 -0.52 5.92 18.25
CA GLY A 393 -1.10 7.07 18.93
C GLY A 393 -2.62 6.99 18.85
N ASP A 394 -3.20 7.75 17.94
CA ASP A 394 -4.64 7.99 17.85
C ASP A 394 -5.16 7.83 16.40
N PHE A 395 -6.48 7.82 16.25
CA PHE A 395 -7.23 7.68 15.00
C PHE A 395 -8.06 8.93 14.69
N ARG A 396 -8.43 9.12 13.41
CA ARG A 396 -9.08 10.35 12.88
C ARG A 396 -8.36 11.63 13.27
N VAL A 397 -7.04 11.54 13.32
CA VAL A 397 -6.17 12.63 13.71
C VAL A 397 -6.18 13.71 12.66
N THR A 398 -6.12 14.96 13.11
CA THR A 398 -5.68 16.13 12.35
C THR A 398 -4.59 16.82 13.14
N GLY A 399 -3.51 17.24 12.46
CA GLY A 399 -2.40 17.91 13.09
C GLY A 399 -1.56 18.72 12.10
N THR A 400 -0.47 19.29 12.61
CA THR A 400 0.48 20.07 11.80
C THR A 400 1.88 19.50 11.96
N PHE A 401 2.46 19.00 10.87
CA PHE A 401 3.81 18.45 10.90
C PHE A 401 4.78 19.54 11.34
N THR A 402 5.53 19.32 12.41
CA THR A 402 6.40 20.33 13.02
C THR A 402 7.82 19.78 13.15
N VAL A 403 8.78 20.46 12.51
CA VAL A 403 10.19 20.06 12.53
C VAL A 403 10.79 20.30 13.91
N THR A 404 11.32 19.25 14.53
CA THR A 404 12.04 19.34 15.82
C THR A 404 13.54 19.28 15.59
N GLU A 405 14.03 18.30 14.84
CA GLU A 405 15.47 18.16 14.56
C GLU A 405 15.78 18.46 13.10
N PRO A 406 16.14 19.72 12.75
CA PRO A 406 16.45 20.09 11.36
C PRO A 406 17.72 19.40 10.82
N SER A 407 18.58 18.82 11.68
CA SER A 407 19.75 18.05 11.24
C SER A 407 19.41 16.67 10.67
N PHE A 408 18.14 16.23 10.74
CA PHE A 408 17.71 14.99 10.12
C PHE A 408 17.98 15.02 8.61
N PHE A 409 18.78 14.07 8.13
CA PHE A 409 19.26 14.04 6.74
C PHE A 409 18.13 14.06 5.71
N GLY A 410 16.95 13.51 6.05
CA GLY A 410 15.77 13.54 5.19
C GLY A 410 15.33 14.97 4.82
N PHE A 411 15.69 15.97 5.62
CA PHE A 411 15.39 17.38 5.37
C PHE A 411 16.41 18.11 4.50
N GLN A 412 17.46 17.44 4.00
CA GLN A 412 18.47 18.07 3.15
C GLN A 412 17.84 18.77 1.92
N GLY A 413 18.22 20.01 1.67
CA GLY A 413 17.72 20.81 0.54
C GLY A 413 16.30 21.37 0.72
N THR A 414 15.66 21.17 1.87
CA THR A 414 14.30 21.72 2.14
C THR A 414 14.33 23.13 2.76
N GLY A 415 15.47 23.54 3.33
CA GLY A 415 15.63 24.84 4.00
C GLY A 415 14.90 24.98 5.34
N VAL A 416 14.42 23.88 5.92
CA VAL A 416 13.70 23.91 7.20
C VAL A 416 14.60 24.25 8.38
N ARG A 417 13.99 24.83 9.40
CA ARG A 417 14.57 25.09 10.72
C ARG A 417 13.67 24.46 11.80
N ARG A 418 14.20 24.30 13.01
CA ARG A 418 13.38 23.91 14.18
C ARG A 418 12.13 24.82 14.28
N GLY A 419 10.97 24.22 14.47
CA GLY A 419 9.67 24.89 14.49
C GLY A 419 9.04 25.16 13.12
N THR A 420 9.67 24.76 12.01
CA THR A 420 9.02 24.88 10.69
C THR A 420 7.81 23.94 10.61
N THR A 421 6.66 24.47 10.20
CA THR A 421 5.39 23.74 10.17
C THR A 421 4.88 23.48 8.76
N PHE A 422 4.24 22.34 8.55
CA PHE A 422 3.60 21.94 7.31
C PHE A 422 2.18 21.40 7.59
N PRO A 423 1.14 22.23 7.42
CA PRO A 423 -0.24 21.80 7.64
C PRO A 423 -0.67 20.77 6.59
N GLY A 424 -1.63 19.92 6.96
CA GLY A 424 -2.21 18.89 6.09
C GLY A 424 -1.39 17.60 5.95
N ILE A 425 -0.20 17.51 6.55
CA ILE A 425 0.62 16.28 6.52
C ILE A 425 0.21 15.28 7.61
N VAL A 426 -0.03 15.76 8.83
CA VAL A 426 -0.41 14.90 9.97
C VAL A 426 -1.92 14.69 9.93
N ALA A 427 -2.36 13.51 9.52
CA ALA A 427 -3.77 13.14 9.49
C ALA A 427 -3.97 11.61 9.47
N GLY A 428 -5.21 11.17 9.75
CA GLY A 428 -5.59 9.76 9.75
C GLY A 428 -5.22 9.09 11.07
N GLU A 429 -4.27 8.16 11.05
CA GLU A 429 -3.64 7.61 12.26
C GLU A 429 -2.24 8.16 12.45
N THR A 430 -1.78 8.17 13.70
CA THR A 430 -0.46 8.68 14.09
C THR A 430 0.24 7.71 15.03
N ASP A 431 1.57 7.82 15.11
CA ASP A 431 2.39 7.15 16.12
C ASP A 431 3.08 8.20 17.02
N ALA A 432 3.32 7.86 18.29
CA ALA A 432 3.96 8.74 19.28
C ALA A 432 5.14 8.05 19.99
N SER A 433 6.12 8.84 20.44
CA SER A 433 7.34 8.36 21.11
C SER A 433 7.18 8.40 22.63
N ASN A 434 6.32 7.55 23.19
CA ASN A 434 5.93 7.59 24.60
C ASN A 434 6.02 6.23 25.36
N ASN A 435 6.76 5.24 24.83
CA ASN A 435 6.83 3.90 25.41
C ASN A 435 8.28 3.53 25.81
N PRO A 436 8.52 2.93 27.00
CA PRO A 436 9.86 2.57 27.46
C PRO A 436 10.54 1.46 26.64
N SER A 437 9.81 0.74 25.79
CA SER A 437 10.37 -0.31 24.92
C SER A 437 11.02 0.23 23.64
N GLN A 438 11.03 1.56 23.48
CA GLN A 438 11.66 2.24 22.35
C GLN A 438 13.19 2.15 22.42
N PRO A 439 13.90 2.16 21.27
CA PRO A 439 15.35 2.20 21.24
C PRO A 439 15.92 3.40 21.99
N GLY A 440 16.90 3.18 22.86
CA GLY A 440 17.46 4.25 23.72
C GLY A 440 18.21 5.36 22.98
N ASN A 441 18.53 5.18 21.69
CA ASN A 441 19.17 6.17 20.82
C ASN A 441 18.21 6.78 19.78
N LEU A 442 16.90 6.81 20.07
CA LEU A 442 15.87 7.38 19.21
C LEU A 442 16.01 8.91 19.11
N MET A 443 16.06 9.42 17.89
CA MET A 443 15.93 10.85 17.59
C MET A 443 14.52 11.13 17.07
N VAL A 444 13.81 12.07 17.70
CA VAL A 444 12.53 12.60 17.22
C VAL A 444 12.79 13.79 16.30
N PHE A 445 12.71 13.58 14.98
CA PHE A 445 12.96 14.65 14.00
C PHE A 445 11.76 15.57 13.78
N SER A 446 10.57 15.14 14.15
CA SER A 446 9.36 15.95 14.15
C SER A 446 8.48 15.59 15.34
N HIS A 447 8.07 16.60 16.11
CA HIS A 447 7.16 16.46 17.24
C HIS A 447 5.93 17.32 16.94
N SER A 448 4.90 16.68 16.39
CA SER A 448 3.80 17.39 15.72
C SER A 448 2.57 17.40 16.62
N PRO A 449 2.05 18.57 17.02
CA PRO A 449 0.83 18.64 17.80
C PRO A 449 -0.33 18.10 16.98
N SER A 450 -1.15 17.26 17.62
CA SER A 450 -2.24 16.56 16.96
C SER A 450 -3.47 16.46 17.88
N SER A 451 -4.63 16.28 17.27
CA SER A 451 -5.88 15.96 17.94
C SER A 451 -6.56 14.85 17.16
N GLY A 452 -6.95 13.78 17.84
CA GLY A 452 -7.67 12.66 17.27
C GLY A 452 -9.00 12.39 17.96
N LEU A 453 -9.57 11.24 17.62
CA LEU A 453 -10.86 10.80 18.11
C LEU A 453 -10.82 10.46 19.61
N TYR A 454 -9.73 9.87 20.08
CA TYR A 454 -9.61 9.42 21.46
C TYR A 454 -8.94 10.45 22.36
N ARG A 455 -8.08 11.32 21.81
CA ARG A 455 -7.33 12.34 22.54
C ARG A 455 -7.38 13.68 21.82
N SER A 456 -7.93 14.68 22.50
CA SER A 456 -8.02 16.05 21.99
C SER A 456 -6.69 16.81 21.97
N LYS A 457 -5.66 16.28 22.64
CA LYS A 457 -4.28 16.77 22.63
C LYS A 457 -3.34 15.57 22.68
N ASP A 458 -2.60 15.38 21.61
CA ASP A 458 -1.60 14.32 21.49
C ASP A 458 -0.48 14.75 20.52
N TRP A 459 0.41 13.81 20.19
CA TRP A 459 1.55 14.02 19.32
C TRP A 459 1.62 13.01 18.18
N SER A 460 2.22 13.44 17.08
CA SER A 460 2.74 12.58 16.02
C SER A 460 4.25 12.77 15.94
N ASP A 461 4.98 11.71 16.27
CA ASP A 461 6.43 11.74 16.45
C ASP A 461 7.16 10.97 15.37
N GLY A 462 7.55 11.70 14.33
CA GLY A 462 8.47 11.21 13.32
C GLY A 462 9.84 10.96 13.95
N SER A 463 10.35 9.73 13.82
CA SER A 463 11.50 9.26 14.58
C SER A 463 12.48 8.44 13.75
N VAL A 464 13.74 8.44 14.18
CA VAL A 464 14.80 7.61 13.59
C VAL A 464 15.75 7.11 14.67
N TYR A 465 16.19 5.85 14.57
CA TYR A 465 17.31 5.32 15.33
C TYR A 465 18.24 4.52 14.43
N THR A 466 19.45 4.24 14.91
CA THR A 466 20.44 3.43 14.19
C THR A 466 20.84 2.20 14.98
N THR A 467 21.25 1.14 14.29
CA THR A 467 21.70 -0.12 14.92
C THR A 467 23.22 -0.26 14.88
N LYS A 468 23.76 -1.33 15.50
CA LYS A 468 25.19 -1.66 15.46
C LYS A 468 25.71 -1.94 14.04
N SER A 469 24.87 -2.43 13.14
CA SER A 469 25.23 -2.66 11.73
C SER A 469 25.32 -1.36 10.91
N GLY A 470 24.88 -0.24 11.50
CA GLY A 470 24.79 1.06 10.84
C GLY A 470 23.50 1.27 10.05
N SER A 471 22.59 0.29 10.01
CA SER A 471 21.25 0.50 9.45
C SER A 471 20.48 1.54 10.27
N ALA A 472 19.58 2.26 9.63
CA ALA A 472 18.62 3.13 10.30
C ALA A 472 17.20 2.55 10.19
N VAL A 473 16.38 2.83 11.20
CA VAL A 473 14.93 2.64 11.14
C VAL A 473 14.26 3.98 11.28
N ILE A 474 13.40 4.32 10.31
CA ILE A 474 12.73 5.62 10.19
C ILE A 474 11.22 5.39 10.22
N ASN A 475 10.49 6.15 11.03
CA ASN A 475 9.03 6.18 11.02
C ASN A 475 8.51 7.59 10.81
N MET A 476 7.65 7.78 9.81
CA MET A 476 7.02 9.07 9.52
C MET A 476 5.82 9.38 10.42
N ALA A 477 5.31 8.39 11.15
CA ALA A 477 4.35 8.53 12.24
C ALA A 477 3.01 9.20 11.89
N THR A 478 2.63 9.19 10.61
CA THR A 478 1.28 9.58 10.14
C THR A 478 0.91 8.77 8.90
N THR A 479 -0.31 8.21 8.87
CA THR A 479 -0.82 7.48 7.68
C THR A 479 -0.98 8.37 6.44
N ASN A 480 -1.12 9.68 6.64
CA ASN A 480 -1.33 10.63 5.55
C ASN A 480 -0.03 11.12 4.87
N TRP A 481 1.16 10.74 5.37
CA TRP A 481 2.44 11.25 4.85
C TRP A 481 2.58 11.14 3.32
N LEU A 482 2.19 9.98 2.79
CA LEU A 482 2.26 9.64 1.37
C LEU A 482 1.13 10.30 0.56
N ALA A 483 -0.11 10.18 1.01
CA ALA A 483 -1.27 10.75 0.33
C ALA A 483 -1.20 12.28 0.24
N ALA A 484 -0.69 12.94 1.29
CA ALA A 484 -0.48 14.38 1.34
C ALA A 484 0.38 14.91 0.18
N GLN A 485 1.23 14.09 -0.45
CA GLN A 485 2.06 14.51 -1.58
C GLN A 485 1.24 14.82 -2.84
N TYR A 486 0.04 14.25 -2.96
CA TYR A 486 -0.80 14.33 -4.15
C TYR A 486 -2.21 14.87 -3.89
N ASP A 487 -2.60 15.06 -2.63
CA ASP A 487 -3.88 15.64 -2.26
C ASP A 487 -3.92 17.15 -2.57
N PRO A 488 -4.76 17.62 -3.52
CA PRO A 488 -4.87 19.03 -3.84
C PRO A 488 -5.30 19.91 -2.64
N ALA A 489 -5.96 19.35 -1.62
CA ALA A 489 -6.37 20.04 -0.40
C ALA A 489 -5.19 20.36 0.54
N VAL A 490 -4.10 19.60 0.47
CA VAL A 490 -2.89 19.85 1.27
C VAL A 490 -2.07 20.98 0.63
N PRO A 491 -1.64 22.04 1.35
CA PRO A 491 -0.93 23.16 0.73
C PRO A 491 0.30 22.76 -0.10
N ALA A 492 0.52 23.42 -1.25
CA ALA A 492 1.57 23.04 -2.21
C ALA A 492 2.97 22.91 -1.57
N ARG A 493 3.30 23.81 -0.63
CA ARG A 493 4.55 23.76 0.15
C ARG A 493 4.68 22.48 0.98
N SER A 494 3.59 22.05 1.64
CA SER A 494 3.53 20.79 2.38
C SER A 494 3.71 19.58 1.46
N ARG A 495 3.05 19.58 0.29
CA ARG A 495 3.19 18.49 -0.70
C ARG A 495 4.62 18.36 -1.22
N GLN A 496 5.22 19.48 -1.60
CA GLN A 496 6.60 19.55 -2.10
C GLN A 496 7.60 19.10 -1.03
N PHE A 497 7.40 19.54 0.22
CA PHE A 497 8.21 19.10 1.35
C PHE A 497 8.12 17.59 1.55
N ALA A 498 6.92 17.01 1.70
CA ALA A 498 6.74 15.57 1.89
C ALA A 498 7.34 14.74 0.75
N ALA A 499 7.17 15.19 -0.50
CA ALA A 499 7.74 14.52 -1.66
C ALA A 499 9.28 14.61 -1.69
N GLN A 500 9.87 15.75 -1.35
CA GLN A 500 11.32 15.92 -1.30
C GLN A 500 11.94 15.06 -0.19
N VAL A 501 11.36 15.09 1.01
CA VAL A 501 11.83 14.28 2.14
C VAL A 501 11.75 12.80 1.83
N THR A 502 10.65 12.35 1.20
CA THR A 502 10.51 10.96 0.75
C THR A 502 11.61 10.57 -0.25
N ARG A 503 11.91 11.41 -1.26
CA ARG A 503 13.02 11.16 -2.20
C ARG A 503 14.38 11.12 -1.49
N ASN A 504 14.63 12.02 -0.55
CA ASN A 504 15.88 12.06 0.21
C ASN A 504 16.08 10.77 1.02
N ILE A 505 15.03 10.32 1.73
CA ILE A 505 15.06 9.08 2.52
C ILE A 505 15.34 7.87 1.64
N ILE A 506 14.60 7.71 0.52
CA ILE A 506 14.80 6.58 -0.39
C ILE A 506 16.20 6.61 -1.01
N THR A 507 16.68 7.78 -1.44
CA THR A 507 18.00 7.94 -2.06
C THR A 507 19.12 7.59 -1.09
N ALA A 508 19.01 8.01 0.17
CA ALA A 508 19.97 7.66 1.21
C ALA A 508 19.93 6.16 1.54
N ALA A 509 18.73 5.61 1.75
CA ALA A 509 18.52 4.22 2.16
C ALA A 509 18.95 3.22 1.07
N ALA A 510 18.78 3.55 -0.21
CA ALA A 510 19.17 2.73 -1.34
C ALA A 510 20.69 2.52 -1.46
N GLN A 511 21.50 3.37 -0.84
CA GLN A 511 22.95 3.28 -0.93
C GLN A 511 23.55 2.37 0.16
N GLY A 512 22.74 1.74 1.03
CA GLY A 512 23.18 0.91 2.15
C GLY A 512 23.08 1.62 3.51
N PRO A 513 23.72 1.11 4.56
CA PRO A 513 23.50 1.54 5.94
C PRO A 513 23.64 3.07 6.12
N ILE A 514 22.56 3.74 6.55
CA ILE A 514 22.49 5.22 6.62
C ILE A 514 23.55 5.80 7.57
N ALA A 515 23.83 5.15 8.69
CA ALA A 515 24.75 5.66 9.72
C ALA A 515 26.21 5.74 9.25
N GLN A 516 26.56 5.10 8.12
CA GLN A 516 27.90 5.19 7.53
C GLN A 516 28.13 6.52 6.78
N ARG A 517 27.06 7.20 6.37
CA ARG A 517 27.13 8.44 5.56
C ARG A 517 26.59 9.66 6.28
N TYR A 518 25.57 9.46 7.09
CA TYR A 518 24.93 10.50 7.86
C TYR A 518 25.32 10.26 9.31
N ALA A 519 26.19 11.13 9.82
CA ALA A 519 26.70 11.04 11.19
C ALA A 519 25.55 10.91 12.18
N ARG A 520 25.78 10.17 13.26
CA ARG A 520 24.86 10.15 14.40
C ARG A 520 24.58 11.60 14.81
N PRO A 521 23.33 11.99 15.06
CA PRO A 521 23.08 13.18 15.87
C PRO A 521 23.92 13.03 17.14
N ALA A 522 24.78 14.01 17.44
CA ALA A 522 25.45 14.03 18.73
C ALA A 522 24.36 14.02 19.80
N VAL A 523 24.40 13.00 20.66
CA VAL A 523 23.47 12.84 21.79
C VAL A 523 23.67 13.98 22.78
#